data_AF-A0A7X7QC14-F1
#
_entry.id   AF-A0A7X7QC14-F1
#
_cell.length_a   1.000
_cell.length_b   1.000
_cell.length_c   1.000
_cell.angle_alpha   90.00
_cell.angle_beta   90.00
_cell.angle_gamma   90.00
#
_symmetry.space_group_name_H-M   'P 1'
#
loop_
_entity.id
_entity.type
_entity.pdbx_description
1 polymer ?
#
loop_
_entity_poly.entity_id
_entity_poly.type
_entity_poly.pdbx_seq_one_letter_code
_entity_poly.pdbx_strand_id
1 'polypeptide(L)'
;MRAYGATTIPTAPYPAATWVCGDESGCVPLPASDSRVLALEWLPHGNEQLIAALRERLAHGGCAAVLCNTVARAQAVYQSLRDAGVAPAEDLTLFHARFPMAWRREIEGRVLSRYGKNSPREQRRGIVVATQVIEQSLDLDFDLMVSDLAPIDLLLQRAGRLHRHQRERPQGLAEPRLLLVEPENANDLPRWGNDAFVYEPYMLLRTFLLLRGRSSVSLPAETQALIEAVYGEAEPVAGAPAELLAALHAARQEWEETRHREASEAEMRLVLPVDSPTLFARPNSDLAEEDPGVHASLQALTRIGGQGVTLICVHQRDGSTYLDMAGLEPVDLAGQPDSHLTADLMSCSVQVSHRALVHAFGTAAPPGAWRRHSLLRHCRLAMFEQGVCRVPNTRYRLTLSPQLGLVIARDSDVS
;
A
#
# COMPACT_ATOMS: atom_id res chain seq x y z
N MET A 1 -19.42 -19.78 2.27
CA MET A 1 -19.98 -21.04 1.72
C MET A 1 -21.46 -21.20 2.04
N ARG A 2 -21.91 -21.01 3.29
CA ARG A 2 -23.35 -20.96 3.61
C ARG A 2 -24.13 -19.90 2.81
N ALA A 3 -23.51 -18.72 2.60
CA ALA A 3 -24.07 -17.68 1.73
C ALA A 3 -24.26 -18.11 0.26
N TYR A 4 -23.70 -19.24 -0.16
CA TYR A 4 -23.82 -19.83 -1.50
C TYR A 4 -24.58 -21.17 -1.48
N GLY A 5 -25.31 -21.50 -0.41
CA GLY A 5 -26.14 -22.71 -0.32
C GLY A 5 -25.46 -23.96 0.24
N ALA A 6 -24.17 -23.91 0.58
CA ALA A 6 -23.47 -25.08 1.11
C ALA A 6 -24.00 -25.48 2.50
N THR A 7 -24.48 -26.72 2.62
CA THR A 7 -24.95 -27.32 3.88
C THR A 7 -23.81 -27.88 4.73
N THR A 8 -22.69 -28.26 4.11
CA THR A 8 -21.46 -28.71 4.75
C THR A 8 -20.27 -27.85 4.31
N ILE A 9 -19.22 -27.77 5.14
CA ILE A 9 -17.98 -27.06 4.80
C ILE A 9 -16.90 -28.12 4.62
N PRO A 10 -16.62 -28.56 3.39
CA PRO A 10 -15.60 -29.57 3.12
C PRO A 10 -14.20 -29.00 3.36
N THR A 11 -13.30 -29.81 3.90
CA THR A 11 -11.92 -29.43 4.23
C THR A 11 -10.91 -30.31 3.50
N ALA A 12 -9.83 -29.72 3.00
CA ALA A 12 -8.68 -30.42 2.44
C ALA A 12 -7.38 -29.70 2.84
N PRO A 13 -6.22 -30.39 2.83
CA PRO A 13 -4.93 -29.76 3.10
C PRO A 13 -4.60 -28.66 2.09
N TYR A 14 -3.99 -27.57 2.56
CA TYR A 14 -3.51 -26.49 1.69
C TYR A 14 -2.32 -26.93 0.82
N PRO A 15 -2.21 -26.48 -0.44
CA PRO A 15 -3.18 -25.66 -1.17
C PRO A 15 -4.41 -26.47 -1.59
N ALA A 16 -5.59 -25.85 -1.64
CA ALA A 16 -6.84 -26.52 -1.98
C ALA A 16 -7.76 -25.63 -2.82
N ALA A 17 -8.62 -26.26 -3.63
CA ALA A 17 -9.72 -25.63 -4.33
C ALA A 17 -11.04 -26.07 -3.69
N THR A 18 -11.83 -25.11 -3.20
CA THR A 18 -13.19 -25.37 -2.69
C THR A 18 -14.22 -24.93 -3.72
N TRP A 19 -15.24 -25.77 -3.92
CA TRP A 19 -16.33 -25.51 -4.86
C TRP A 19 -17.69 -25.75 -4.21
N VAL A 20 -18.70 -25.02 -4.67
CA VAL A 20 -20.12 -25.15 -4.30
C VAL A 20 -20.95 -25.01 -5.58
N CYS A 21 -21.81 -25.98 -5.87
CA CYS A 21 -22.67 -25.99 -7.05
C CYS A 21 -24.05 -26.55 -6.66
N GLY A 22 -25.07 -25.69 -6.60
CA GLY A 22 -26.37 -26.07 -6.06
C GLY A 22 -26.24 -26.55 -4.61
N ASP A 23 -26.73 -27.75 -4.34
CA ASP A 23 -26.66 -28.38 -3.01
C ASP A 23 -25.35 -29.15 -2.77
N GLU A 24 -24.49 -29.26 -3.79
CA GLU A 24 -23.22 -29.97 -3.71
C GLU A 24 -22.08 -29.03 -3.33
N SER A 25 -21.15 -29.53 -2.54
CA SER A 25 -19.89 -28.84 -2.25
C SER A 25 -18.76 -29.84 -2.08
N GLY A 26 -17.55 -29.42 -2.40
CA GLY A 26 -16.35 -30.24 -2.23
C GLY A 26 -15.10 -29.39 -2.07
N CYS A 27 -14.06 -29.97 -1.48
CA CYS A 27 -12.75 -29.35 -1.35
C CYS A 27 -11.69 -30.36 -1.79
N VAL A 28 -10.90 -30.00 -2.80
CA VAL A 28 -9.88 -30.87 -3.38
C VAL A 28 -8.49 -30.27 -3.15
N PRO A 29 -7.51 -31.07 -2.68
CA PRO A 29 -6.14 -30.57 -2.56
C PRO A 29 -5.57 -30.31 -3.95
N LEU A 30 -4.73 -29.29 -4.05
CA LEU A 30 -3.98 -28.90 -5.23
C LEU A 30 -2.51 -29.31 -5.07
N PRO A 31 -1.76 -29.45 -6.18
CA PRO A 31 -0.32 -29.65 -6.10
C PRO A 31 0.34 -28.50 -5.33
N ALA A 32 1.12 -28.85 -4.30
CA ALA A 32 1.92 -27.88 -3.57
C ALA A 32 3.09 -27.40 -4.45
N SER A 33 3.41 -26.10 -4.35
CA SER A 33 4.66 -25.57 -4.90
C SER A 33 5.87 -26.13 -4.13
N ASP A 34 7.07 -25.96 -4.70
CA ASP A 34 8.32 -26.35 -4.05
C ASP A 34 8.41 -25.76 -2.64
N SER A 35 8.74 -26.62 -1.68
CA SER A 35 8.93 -26.21 -0.29
C SER A 35 10.17 -25.34 -0.18
N ARG A 36 10.03 -24.20 0.51
CA ARG A 36 11.14 -23.30 0.80
C ARG A 36 11.07 -22.83 2.25
N VAL A 37 12.23 -22.76 2.89
CA VAL A 37 12.38 -22.19 4.22
C VAL A 37 12.80 -20.74 4.05
N LEU A 38 11.96 -19.83 4.53
CA LEU A 38 12.24 -18.41 4.57
C LEU A 38 12.92 -18.07 5.90
N ALA A 39 14.16 -17.61 5.86
CA ALA A 39 14.84 -17.11 7.04
C ALA A 39 14.24 -15.76 7.48
N LEU A 40 14.01 -15.60 8.78
CA LEU A 40 13.51 -14.38 9.39
C LEU A 40 14.61 -13.76 10.27
N GLU A 41 14.77 -12.45 10.16
CA GLU A 41 15.74 -11.70 10.96
C GLU A 41 15.14 -10.33 11.30
N TRP A 42 15.21 -9.94 12.58
CA TRP A 42 14.69 -8.66 13.05
C TRP A 42 15.78 -7.61 12.99
N LEU A 43 15.44 -6.46 12.42
CA LEU A 43 16.25 -5.25 12.44
C LEU A 43 15.67 -4.29 13.47
N PRO A 44 16.49 -3.74 14.38
CA PRO A 44 16.03 -2.71 15.29
C PRO A 44 15.36 -1.55 14.55
N HIS A 45 14.40 -0.92 15.22
CA HIS A 45 13.72 0.25 14.66
C HIS A 45 14.71 1.36 14.28
N GLY A 46 14.68 1.79 13.02
CA GLY A 46 15.52 2.89 12.54
C GLY A 46 16.09 2.66 11.14
N ASN A 47 16.60 3.74 10.54
CA ASN A 47 17.24 3.66 9.21
C ASN A 47 18.69 3.19 9.29
N GLU A 48 19.39 3.40 10.39
CA GLU A 48 20.81 3.10 10.53
C GLU A 48 21.09 1.60 10.42
N GLN A 49 20.34 0.78 11.15
CA GLN A 49 20.48 -0.68 11.15
C GLN A 49 20.04 -1.26 9.81
N LEU A 50 19.00 -0.70 9.20
CA LEU A 50 18.58 -1.04 7.84
C LEU A 50 19.68 -0.76 6.81
N ILE A 51 20.32 0.42 6.88
CA ILE A 51 21.45 0.80 6.01
C ILE A 51 22.62 -0.16 6.21
N ALA A 52 22.99 -0.45 7.46
CA ALA A 52 24.09 -1.35 7.78
C ALA A 52 23.84 -2.76 7.23
N ALA A 53 22.64 -3.31 7.45
CA ALA A 53 22.27 -4.62 6.95
C ALA A 53 22.31 -4.67 5.41
N LEU A 54 21.78 -3.67 4.70
CA LEU A 54 21.82 -3.65 3.23
C LEU A 54 23.25 -3.56 2.70
N ARG A 55 24.12 -2.74 3.30
CA ARG A 55 25.53 -2.64 2.90
C ARG A 55 26.27 -3.96 3.07
N GLU A 56 26.07 -4.63 4.21
CA GLU A 56 26.71 -5.90 4.50
C GLU A 56 26.24 -6.99 3.52
N ARG A 57 24.92 -7.16 3.40
CA ARG A 57 24.32 -8.27 2.64
C ARG A 57 24.47 -8.11 1.12
N LEU A 58 24.57 -6.88 0.62
CA LEU A 58 24.75 -6.60 -0.80
C LEU A 58 26.22 -6.31 -1.17
N ALA A 59 27.18 -6.56 -0.27
CA ALA A 59 28.60 -6.31 -0.52
C ALA A 59 29.16 -7.08 -1.74
N HIS A 60 28.57 -8.23 -2.06
CA HIS A 60 28.92 -9.05 -3.22
C HIS A 60 27.92 -8.92 -4.39
N GLY A 61 27.14 -7.84 -4.40
CA GLY A 61 26.09 -7.58 -5.38
C GLY A 61 24.75 -8.20 -5.01
N GLY A 62 23.85 -8.25 -5.99
CA GLY A 62 22.46 -8.68 -5.82
C GLY A 62 21.46 -7.55 -5.71
N CYS A 63 20.19 -7.93 -5.62
CA CYS A 63 19.07 -7.00 -5.56
C CYS A 63 18.23 -7.15 -4.30
N ALA A 64 17.80 -6.03 -3.74
CA ALA A 64 16.94 -5.98 -2.56
C ALA A 64 15.69 -5.16 -2.80
N ALA A 65 14.58 -5.58 -2.18
CA ALA A 65 13.40 -4.75 -2.01
C ALA A 65 13.30 -4.27 -0.56
N VAL A 66 12.97 -3.00 -0.35
CA VAL A 66 12.67 -2.42 0.96
C VAL A 66 11.21 -1.95 0.95
N LEU A 67 10.36 -2.70 1.64
CA LEU A 67 8.91 -2.53 1.65
C LEU A 67 8.52 -1.67 2.84
N CYS A 68 7.99 -0.49 2.55
CA CYS A 68 7.49 0.44 3.55
C CYS A 68 5.96 0.49 3.53
N ASN A 69 5.35 0.59 4.71
CA ASN A 69 3.88 0.62 4.82
C ASN A 69 3.27 1.95 4.35
N THR A 70 4.04 3.04 4.41
CA THR A 70 3.59 4.38 4.01
C THR A 70 4.55 5.03 3.03
N VAL A 71 4.01 5.94 2.21
CA VAL A 71 4.81 6.67 1.22
C VAL A 71 5.82 7.62 1.87
N ALA A 72 5.46 8.24 3.01
CA ALA A 72 6.38 9.11 3.74
C ALA A 72 7.59 8.34 4.26
N ARG A 73 7.36 7.13 4.81
CA ARG A 73 8.42 6.20 5.22
C ARG A 73 9.30 5.79 4.03
N ALA A 74 8.70 5.41 2.90
CA ALA A 74 9.45 5.03 1.70
C ALA A 74 10.35 6.17 1.19
N GLN A 75 9.84 7.41 1.16
CA GLN A 75 10.61 8.60 0.80
C GLN A 75 11.79 8.82 1.76
N ALA A 76 11.54 8.72 3.08
CA ALA A 76 12.58 8.89 4.09
C ALA A 76 13.67 7.81 4.01
N VAL A 77 13.30 6.53 3.84
CA VAL A 77 14.26 5.42 3.65
C VAL A 77 15.09 5.64 2.41
N TYR A 78 14.45 5.96 1.27
CA TYR A 78 15.16 6.21 0.02
C TYR A 78 16.18 7.35 0.16
N GLN A 79 15.79 8.45 0.80
CA GLN A 79 16.71 9.56 1.07
C GLN A 79 17.87 9.11 1.95
N SER A 80 17.62 8.40 3.06
CA SER A 80 18.70 7.92 3.94
C SER A 80 19.64 6.93 3.23
N LEU A 81 19.13 6.04 2.38
CA LEU A 81 19.95 5.12 1.58
C LEU A 81 20.82 5.85 0.56
N ARG A 82 20.24 6.86 -0.12
CA ARG A 82 20.93 7.71 -1.07
C ARG A 82 22.03 8.52 -0.39
N ASP A 83 21.71 9.19 0.71
CA ASP A 83 22.64 10.06 1.43
C ASP A 83 23.78 9.27 2.07
N ALA A 84 23.50 8.03 2.49
CA ALA A 84 24.52 7.07 2.90
C ALA A 84 25.30 6.44 1.73
N GLY A 85 24.91 6.65 0.47
CA GLY A 85 25.59 6.06 -0.68
C GLY A 85 25.63 4.52 -0.65
N VAL A 86 24.54 3.88 -0.20
CA VAL A 86 24.46 2.40 -0.11
C VAL A 86 24.51 1.75 -1.49
N ALA A 87 24.01 2.43 -2.51
CA ALA A 87 24.07 2.02 -3.91
C ALA A 87 24.26 3.25 -4.81
N PRO A 88 24.81 3.09 -6.03
CA PRO A 88 24.78 4.12 -7.06
C PRO A 88 23.36 4.63 -7.35
N ALA A 89 23.23 5.87 -7.80
CA ALA A 89 21.92 6.49 -8.01
C ALA A 89 21.07 5.75 -9.06
N GLU A 90 21.70 5.18 -10.09
CA GLU A 90 21.07 4.36 -11.11
C GLU A 90 20.59 2.99 -10.61
N ASP A 91 21.09 2.56 -9.45
CA ASP A 91 20.79 1.29 -8.79
C ASP A 91 19.93 1.48 -7.53
N LEU A 92 19.46 2.69 -7.24
CA LEU A 92 18.54 2.99 -6.14
C LEU A 92 17.25 3.59 -6.69
N THR A 93 16.14 2.86 -6.57
CA THR A 93 14.83 3.27 -7.10
C THR A 93 13.82 3.43 -5.97
N LEU A 94 13.04 4.52 -6.00
CA LEU A 94 11.84 4.70 -5.18
C LEU A 94 10.59 4.41 -6.02
N PHE A 95 9.65 3.62 -5.49
CA PHE A 95 8.43 3.28 -6.22
C PHE A 95 7.18 3.28 -5.33
N HIS A 96 6.24 4.20 -5.62
CA HIS A 96 5.00 4.34 -4.86
C HIS A 96 3.89 5.03 -5.66
N ALA A 97 2.68 5.06 -5.11
CA ALA A 97 1.51 5.62 -5.80
C ALA A 97 1.53 7.16 -5.97
N ARG A 98 2.30 7.91 -5.17
CA ARG A 98 2.38 9.39 -5.23
C ARG A 98 3.30 9.95 -6.34
N PHE A 99 3.60 9.18 -7.38
CA PHE A 99 4.23 9.70 -8.59
C PHE A 99 3.13 10.09 -9.60
N PRO A 100 3.33 11.16 -10.41
CA PRO A 100 2.52 11.40 -11.60
C PRO A 100 2.40 10.14 -12.45
N MET A 101 1.24 9.92 -13.06
CA MET A 101 0.95 8.69 -13.79
C MET A 101 2.02 8.36 -14.84
N ALA A 102 2.52 9.35 -15.59
CA ALA A 102 3.62 9.16 -16.54
C ALA A 102 4.90 8.64 -15.87
N TRP A 103 5.38 9.34 -14.84
CA TRP A 103 6.61 8.95 -14.12
C TRP A 103 6.47 7.58 -13.46
N ARG A 104 5.28 7.28 -12.91
CA ARG A 104 4.99 5.98 -12.30
C ARG A 104 5.11 4.85 -13.32
N ARG A 105 4.56 5.02 -14.54
CA ARG A 105 4.67 4.01 -15.62
C ARG A 105 6.13 3.78 -16.03
N GLU A 106 6.94 4.84 -16.10
CA GLU A 106 8.36 4.70 -16.39
C GLU A 106 9.12 3.95 -15.28
N ILE A 107 8.87 4.29 -14.00
CA ILE A 107 9.46 3.59 -12.86
C ILE A 107 9.07 2.11 -12.88
N GLU A 108 7.79 1.82 -13.09
CA GLU A 108 7.26 0.45 -13.19
C GLU A 108 7.95 -0.34 -14.30
N GLY A 109 8.08 0.26 -15.50
CA GLY A 109 8.80 -0.34 -16.62
C GLY A 109 10.27 -0.65 -16.31
N ARG A 110 10.97 0.27 -15.63
CA ARG A 110 12.37 0.05 -15.19
C ARG A 110 12.48 -1.06 -14.13
N VAL A 111 11.56 -1.11 -13.17
CA VAL A 111 11.54 -2.13 -12.12
C VAL A 111 11.24 -3.50 -12.73
N LEU A 112 10.26 -3.60 -13.63
CA LEU A 112 9.93 -4.85 -14.32
C LEU A 112 11.08 -5.35 -15.20
N SER A 113 11.71 -4.47 -15.99
CA SER A 113 12.81 -4.87 -16.87
C SER A 113 14.02 -5.37 -16.08
N ARG A 114 14.31 -4.73 -14.94
CA ARG A 114 15.48 -5.05 -14.12
C ARG A 114 15.25 -6.22 -13.16
N TYR A 115 14.05 -6.37 -12.61
CA TYR A 115 13.79 -7.35 -11.53
C TYR A 115 12.80 -8.45 -11.91
N GLY A 116 12.26 -8.46 -13.12
CA GLY A 116 11.28 -9.46 -13.56
C GLY A 116 11.85 -10.84 -13.95
N LYS A 117 10.95 -11.74 -14.38
CA LYS A 117 11.28 -13.12 -14.81
C LYS A 117 12.29 -13.25 -15.95
N ASN A 118 12.38 -12.26 -16.82
CA ASN A 118 13.29 -12.27 -17.98
C ASN A 118 14.47 -11.30 -17.84
N SER A 119 14.66 -10.70 -16.65
CA SER A 119 15.74 -9.74 -16.41
C SER A 119 17.14 -10.39 -16.55
N PRO A 120 18.08 -9.79 -17.30
CA PRO A 120 19.45 -10.29 -17.43
C PRO A 120 20.22 -10.25 -16.10
N ARG A 121 21.03 -11.28 -15.82
CA ARG A 121 21.72 -11.46 -14.52
C ARG A 121 22.60 -10.25 -14.17
N GLU A 122 23.32 -9.72 -15.14
CA GLU A 122 24.25 -8.60 -15.01
C GLU A 122 23.58 -7.26 -14.64
N GLN A 123 22.27 -7.15 -14.89
CA GLN A 123 21.46 -5.97 -14.58
C GLN A 123 20.71 -6.10 -13.25
N ARG A 124 20.60 -7.31 -12.68
CA ARG A 124 19.87 -7.59 -11.45
C ARG A 124 20.67 -7.19 -10.20
N ARG A 125 20.88 -5.89 -10.05
CA ARG A 125 21.51 -5.31 -8.86
C ARG A 125 20.76 -4.07 -8.38
N GLY A 126 21.05 -3.67 -7.16
CA GLY A 126 20.52 -2.45 -6.57
C GLY A 126 19.31 -2.66 -5.66
N ILE A 127 18.71 -1.56 -5.23
CA ILE A 127 17.72 -1.51 -4.17
C ILE A 127 16.47 -0.81 -4.69
N VAL A 128 15.31 -1.45 -4.50
CA VAL A 128 14.00 -0.82 -4.73
C VAL A 128 13.35 -0.55 -3.39
N VAL A 129 13.21 0.73 -3.04
CA VAL A 129 12.36 1.15 -1.91
C VAL A 129 10.96 1.33 -2.44
N ALA A 130 9.99 0.59 -1.89
CA ALA A 130 8.63 0.61 -2.40
C ALA A 130 7.58 0.56 -1.30
N THR A 131 6.38 0.96 -1.69
CA THR A 131 5.15 0.69 -0.91
C THR A 131 4.45 -0.56 -1.46
N GLN A 132 3.20 -0.80 -1.07
CA GLN A 132 2.38 -1.95 -1.50
C GLN A 132 2.20 -2.06 -3.02
N VAL A 133 2.62 -1.05 -3.80
CA VAL A 133 2.57 -1.08 -5.27
C VAL A 133 3.32 -2.24 -5.91
N ILE A 134 4.33 -2.83 -5.25
CA ILE A 134 5.03 -4.01 -5.77
C ILE A 134 4.37 -5.35 -5.39
N GLU A 135 3.38 -5.32 -4.49
CA GLU A 135 2.63 -6.50 -4.06
C GLU A 135 1.62 -6.91 -5.12
N GLN A 136 1.00 -5.94 -5.81
CA GLN A 136 -0.10 -6.19 -6.75
C GLN A 136 0.40 -6.37 -8.18
N SER A 137 0.19 -7.56 -8.73
CA SER A 137 0.28 -7.88 -10.17
C SER A 137 1.64 -7.69 -10.88
N LEU A 138 2.72 -7.37 -10.16
CA LEU A 138 4.07 -7.33 -10.73
C LEU A 138 4.83 -8.64 -10.48
N ASP A 139 5.31 -9.26 -11.55
CA ASP A 139 6.11 -10.51 -11.52
C ASP A 139 7.58 -10.18 -11.25
N LEU A 140 7.88 -9.80 -10.01
CA LEU A 140 9.21 -9.37 -9.55
C LEU A 140 9.89 -10.43 -8.69
N ASP A 141 11.22 -10.48 -8.80
CA ASP A 141 12.09 -11.35 -8.04
C ASP A 141 13.21 -10.52 -7.40
N PHE A 142 13.45 -10.72 -6.11
CA PHE A 142 14.54 -10.10 -5.35
C PHE A 142 15.36 -11.15 -4.60
N ASP A 143 16.64 -10.86 -4.35
CA ASP A 143 17.55 -11.76 -3.63
C ASP A 143 17.47 -11.58 -2.10
N LEU A 144 17.14 -10.36 -1.67
CA LEU A 144 16.92 -9.98 -0.28
C LEU A 144 15.65 -9.14 -0.15
N MET A 145 14.94 -9.24 0.98
CA MET A 145 13.80 -8.38 1.26
C MET A 145 13.88 -7.81 2.65
N VAL A 146 13.67 -6.50 2.76
CA VAL A 146 13.42 -5.79 4.00
C VAL A 146 11.96 -5.36 3.99
N SER A 147 11.26 -5.51 5.10
CA SER A 147 9.86 -5.11 5.22
C SER A 147 9.61 -4.46 6.57
N ASP A 148 8.89 -3.33 6.58
CA ASP A 148 8.16 -2.91 7.77
C ASP A 148 7.15 -4.01 8.15
N LEU A 149 6.83 -4.11 9.44
CA LEU A 149 5.84 -5.08 9.92
C LEU A 149 4.47 -4.83 9.29
N ALA A 150 3.81 -5.88 8.81
CA ALA A 150 2.45 -5.82 8.28
C ALA A 150 1.69 -7.07 8.76
N PRO A 151 0.36 -7.12 8.58
CA PRO A 151 -0.38 -8.36 8.75
C PRO A 151 0.27 -9.54 8.00
N ILE A 152 0.20 -10.74 8.60
CA ILE A 152 0.97 -11.91 8.15
C ILE A 152 0.72 -12.29 6.69
N ASP A 153 -0.51 -12.18 6.21
CA ASP A 153 -0.89 -12.47 4.84
C ASP A 153 -0.19 -11.51 3.85
N LEU A 154 -0.08 -10.23 4.19
CA LEU A 154 0.66 -9.24 3.40
C LEU A 154 2.17 -9.49 3.45
N LEU A 155 2.73 -9.87 4.60
CA LEU A 155 4.14 -10.28 4.69
C LEU A 155 4.44 -11.51 3.81
N LEU A 156 3.55 -12.50 3.81
CA LEU A 156 3.67 -13.68 2.94
C LEU A 156 3.53 -13.32 1.46
N GLN A 157 2.64 -12.38 1.12
CA GLN A 157 2.52 -11.86 -0.25
C GLN A 157 3.80 -11.12 -0.70
N ARG A 158 4.37 -10.27 0.17
CA ARG A 158 5.66 -9.61 -0.05
C ARG A 158 6.77 -10.64 -0.26
N ALA A 159 6.88 -11.61 0.64
CA ALA A 159 7.84 -12.73 0.52
C ALA A 159 7.63 -13.57 -0.74
N GLY A 160 6.45 -13.55 -1.37
CA GLY A 160 6.19 -14.12 -2.69
C GLY A 160 6.96 -13.47 -3.85
N ARG A 161 7.67 -12.35 -3.61
CA ARG A 161 8.61 -11.70 -4.53
C ARG A 161 10.08 -11.95 -4.17
N LEU A 162 10.34 -12.54 -3.01
CA LEU A 162 11.68 -12.96 -2.60
C LEU A 162 11.95 -14.35 -3.18
N HIS A 163 13.05 -14.49 -3.93
CA HIS A 163 13.45 -15.75 -4.58
C HIS A 163 12.32 -16.36 -5.40
N ARG A 164 11.62 -15.53 -6.17
CA ARG A 164 10.39 -15.92 -6.87
C ARG A 164 10.65 -16.86 -8.05
N HIS A 165 11.78 -16.69 -8.74
CA HIS A 165 12.16 -17.54 -9.86
C HIS A 165 13.43 -18.34 -9.54
N GLN A 166 13.52 -19.57 -10.05
CA GLN A 166 14.70 -20.39 -9.84
C GLN A 166 15.88 -19.84 -10.66
N ARG A 167 16.92 -19.35 -9.96
CA ARG A 167 18.06 -18.64 -10.54
C ARG A 167 19.29 -18.78 -9.65
N GLU A 168 20.48 -18.66 -10.23
CA GLU A 168 21.72 -18.56 -9.46
C GLU A 168 21.76 -17.20 -8.74
N ARG A 169 22.00 -17.23 -7.42
CA ARG A 169 22.01 -16.06 -6.54
C ARG A 169 23.44 -15.65 -6.21
N PRO A 170 23.71 -14.35 -5.96
CA PRO A 170 25.01 -13.90 -5.50
C PRO A 170 25.43 -14.55 -4.18
N GLN A 171 26.74 -14.50 -3.90
CA GLN A 171 27.30 -15.02 -2.66
C GLN A 171 26.65 -14.33 -1.45
N GLY A 172 26.23 -15.13 -0.46
CA GLY A 172 25.54 -14.64 0.74
C GLY A 172 24.03 -14.44 0.59
N LEU A 173 23.47 -14.62 -0.62
CA LEU A 173 22.05 -14.44 -0.93
C LEU A 173 21.37 -15.69 -1.51
N ALA A 174 21.99 -16.87 -1.32
CA ALA A 174 21.43 -18.15 -1.77
C ALA A 174 20.24 -18.63 -0.92
N GLU A 175 20.20 -18.24 0.35
CA GLU A 175 19.08 -18.49 1.25
C GLU A 175 18.08 -17.32 1.17
N PRO A 176 16.77 -17.57 0.96
CA PRO A 176 15.78 -16.51 0.98
C PRO A 176 15.64 -15.96 2.41
N ARG A 177 15.89 -14.66 2.55
CA ARG A 177 15.88 -13.97 3.84
C ARG A 177 14.94 -12.75 3.82
N LEU A 178 14.02 -12.71 4.77
CA LEU A 178 13.15 -11.58 5.05
C LEU A 178 13.62 -10.88 6.33
N LEU A 179 14.11 -9.66 6.16
CA LEU A 179 14.46 -8.77 7.27
C LEU A 179 13.21 -7.97 7.68
N LEU A 180 12.77 -8.12 8.93
CA LEU A 180 11.62 -7.42 9.48
C LEU A 180 12.10 -6.23 10.31
N VAL A 181 11.62 -5.03 10.00
CA VAL A 181 11.89 -3.85 10.82
C VAL A 181 11.00 -3.89 12.05
N GLU A 182 11.62 -3.82 13.23
CA GLU A 182 10.92 -3.75 14.50
C GLU A 182 10.07 -2.48 14.59
N PRO A 183 8.86 -2.56 15.20
CA PRO A 183 8.11 -1.37 15.56
C PRO A 183 8.90 -0.54 16.59
N GLU A 184 8.59 0.75 16.68
CA GLU A 184 9.11 1.57 17.76
C GLU A 184 8.70 0.95 19.12
N ASN A 185 9.59 0.96 20.11
CA ASN A 185 9.39 0.34 21.42
C ASN A 185 9.09 -1.18 21.39
N ALA A 186 9.70 -1.95 20.48
CA ALA A 186 9.50 -3.40 20.37
C ALA A 186 9.84 -4.24 21.63
N ASN A 187 10.72 -3.73 22.51
CA ASN A 187 11.08 -4.41 23.76
C ASN A 187 9.99 -4.28 24.85
N ASP A 188 9.16 -3.23 24.76
CA ASP A 188 8.07 -2.94 25.67
C ASP A 188 6.74 -3.11 24.91
N LEU A 189 5.92 -2.04 24.86
CA LEU A 189 4.69 -1.96 24.08
C LEU A 189 4.97 -1.33 22.70
N PRO A 190 4.77 -2.07 21.59
CA PRO A 190 4.95 -1.56 20.24
C PRO A 190 4.12 -0.30 19.97
N ARG A 191 4.77 0.69 19.38
CA ARG A 191 4.13 1.89 18.84
C ARG A 191 4.05 1.77 17.33
N TRP A 192 2.83 1.71 16.81
CA TRP A 192 2.58 1.55 15.37
C TRP A 192 2.76 2.84 14.58
N GLY A 193 2.71 4.01 15.22
CA GLY A 193 2.86 5.30 14.57
C GLY A 193 1.91 5.45 13.37
N ASN A 194 2.46 5.70 12.18
CA ASN A 194 1.67 5.87 10.97
C ASN A 194 1.07 4.56 10.44
N ASP A 195 1.59 3.39 10.86
CA ASP A 195 1.13 2.09 10.36
C ASP A 195 -0.27 1.76 10.88
N ALA A 196 -0.67 2.30 12.04
CA ALA A 196 -2.03 2.19 12.57
C ALA A 196 -3.09 2.91 11.71
N PHE A 197 -2.68 3.81 10.80
CA PHE A 197 -3.60 4.39 9.82
C PHE A 197 -3.76 3.52 8.57
N VAL A 198 -2.91 2.52 8.39
CA VAL A 198 -2.89 1.62 7.22
C VAL A 198 -3.47 0.25 7.59
N TYR A 199 -3.13 -0.26 8.77
CA TYR A 199 -3.54 -1.57 9.26
C TYR A 199 -4.07 -1.49 10.67
N GLU A 200 -4.96 -2.42 11.00
CA GLU A 200 -5.50 -2.56 12.34
C GLU A 200 -4.39 -2.89 13.37
N PRO A 201 -4.22 -2.08 14.44
CA PRO A 201 -3.26 -2.34 15.50
C PRO A 201 -3.36 -3.76 16.08
N TYR A 202 -4.58 -4.29 16.19
CA TYR A 202 -4.82 -5.66 16.65
C TYR A 202 -4.13 -6.71 15.75
N MET A 203 -4.25 -6.57 14.42
CA MET A 203 -3.64 -7.51 13.46
C MET A 203 -2.11 -7.37 13.43
N LEU A 204 -1.60 -6.15 13.57
CA LEU A 204 -0.17 -5.88 13.70
C LEU A 204 0.40 -6.54 14.95
N LEU A 205 -0.27 -6.38 16.10
CA LEU A 205 0.18 -6.96 17.37
C LEU A 205 0.16 -8.49 17.33
N ARG A 206 -0.90 -9.10 16.78
CA ARG A 206 -0.96 -10.56 16.57
C ARG A 206 0.20 -11.06 15.70
N THR A 207 0.49 -10.35 14.61
CA THR A 207 1.60 -10.72 13.70
C THR A 207 2.97 -10.56 14.38
N PHE A 208 3.17 -9.46 15.12
CA PHE A 208 4.39 -9.24 15.90
C PHE A 208 4.63 -10.36 16.89
N LEU A 209 3.63 -10.69 17.71
CA LEU A 209 3.70 -11.75 18.70
C LEU A 209 3.95 -13.13 18.07
N LEU A 210 3.30 -13.42 16.94
CA LEU A 210 3.46 -14.68 16.21
C LEU A 210 4.88 -14.89 15.67
N LEU A 211 5.52 -13.83 15.18
CA LEU A 211 6.85 -13.90 14.55
C LEU A 211 8.00 -13.63 15.54
N ARG A 212 7.71 -13.08 16.72
CA ARG A 212 8.72 -12.81 17.76
C ARG A 212 9.38 -14.12 18.20
N GLY A 213 10.71 -14.15 18.17
CA GLY A 213 11.50 -15.33 18.54
C GLY A 213 11.57 -16.43 17.48
N ARG A 214 10.91 -16.26 16.32
CA ARG A 214 11.06 -17.19 15.18
C ARG A 214 12.26 -16.79 14.33
N SER A 215 13.03 -17.78 13.88
CA SER A 215 14.16 -17.61 12.96
C SER A 215 13.84 -18.00 11.52
N SER A 216 12.73 -18.72 11.29
CA SER A 216 12.32 -19.12 9.95
C SER A 216 10.83 -19.52 9.89
N VAL A 217 10.31 -19.56 8.66
CA VAL A 217 8.99 -20.11 8.31
C VAL A 217 9.09 -20.98 7.06
N SER A 218 8.39 -22.12 7.06
CA SER A 218 8.36 -23.09 5.96
C SER A 218 7.13 -22.86 5.09
N LEU A 219 7.33 -22.53 3.82
CA LEU A 219 6.26 -22.27 2.86
C LEU A 219 6.24 -23.35 1.78
N PRO A 220 5.05 -23.83 1.34
CA PRO A 220 3.70 -23.41 1.74
C PRO A 220 3.16 -24.08 3.02
N ALA A 221 3.92 -24.98 3.65
CA ALA A 221 3.45 -25.83 4.75
C ALA A 221 2.83 -25.06 5.94
N GLU A 222 3.39 -23.90 6.30
CA GLU A 222 2.91 -23.09 7.41
C GLU A 222 2.00 -21.94 6.97
N THR A 223 1.75 -21.76 5.67
CA THR A 223 0.99 -20.60 5.15
C THR A 223 -0.39 -20.49 5.78
N GLN A 224 -1.17 -21.57 5.77
CA GLN A 224 -2.51 -21.58 6.34
C GLN A 224 -2.47 -21.32 7.86
N ALA A 225 -1.62 -22.05 8.59
CA ALA A 225 -1.50 -21.92 10.04
C ALA A 225 -1.09 -20.51 10.49
N LEU A 226 -0.18 -19.86 9.75
CA LEU A 226 0.23 -18.48 10.01
C LEU A 226 -0.92 -17.49 9.82
N ILE A 227 -1.69 -17.62 8.74
CA ILE A 227 -2.85 -16.76 8.46
C ILE A 227 -3.95 -16.97 9.51
N GLU A 228 -4.27 -18.23 9.82
CA GLU A 228 -5.26 -18.58 10.85
C GLU A 228 -4.83 -18.09 12.24
N ALA A 229 -3.54 -18.09 12.56
CA ALA A 229 -3.05 -17.54 13.83
C ALA A 229 -3.26 -16.03 13.95
N VAL A 230 -3.35 -15.26 12.86
CA VAL A 230 -3.59 -13.80 12.93
C VAL A 230 -5.07 -13.45 12.79
N TYR A 231 -5.81 -14.14 11.92
CA TYR A 231 -7.20 -13.79 11.60
C TYR A 231 -8.24 -14.71 12.25
N GLY A 232 -7.82 -15.86 12.78
CA GLY A 232 -8.69 -16.82 13.43
C GLY A 232 -9.08 -16.40 14.86
N GLU A 233 -10.04 -17.15 15.40
CA GLU A 233 -10.61 -16.88 16.73
C GLU A 233 -9.65 -17.21 17.87
N ALA A 234 -8.78 -18.21 17.69
CA ALA A 234 -7.79 -18.62 18.68
C ALA A 234 -6.71 -17.54 18.82
N GLU A 235 -6.38 -17.14 20.04
CA GLU A 235 -5.32 -16.14 20.27
C GLU A 235 -3.93 -16.75 20.02
N PRO A 236 -3.04 -16.03 19.32
CA PRO A 236 -1.89 -16.66 18.68
C PRO A 236 -0.79 -17.12 19.62
N VAL A 237 -0.75 -16.67 20.88
CA VAL A 237 0.47 -16.86 21.69
C VAL A 237 0.18 -17.17 23.16
N ALA A 238 0.34 -18.44 23.52
CA ALA A 238 0.54 -18.85 24.90
C ALA A 238 1.95 -18.41 25.35
N GLY A 239 2.04 -17.69 26.47
CA GLY A 239 3.33 -17.32 27.09
C GLY A 239 3.92 -15.96 26.69
N ALA A 240 3.17 -15.09 26.01
CA ALA A 240 3.60 -13.70 25.83
C ALA A 240 3.62 -12.94 27.17
N PRO A 241 4.47 -11.90 27.32
CA PRO A 241 4.49 -11.03 28.50
C PRO A 241 3.09 -10.47 28.82
N ALA A 242 2.77 -10.36 30.12
CA ALA A 242 1.45 -9.91 30.58
C ALA A 242 1.04 -8.55 30.01
N GLU A 243 1.98 -7.61 29.86
CA GLU A 243 1.74 -6.29 29.28
C GLU A 243 1.30 -6.36 27.82
N LEU A 244 1.90 -7.25 27.02
CA LEU A 244 1.54 -7.44 25.62
C LEU A 244 0.21 -8.18 25.46
N LEU A 245 -0.11 -9.11 26.36
CA LEU A 245 -1.43 -9.74 26.42
C LEU A 245 -2.52 -8.72 26.78
N ALA A 246 -2.27 -7.84 27.75
CA ALA A 246 -3.19 -6.77 28.11
C ALA A 246 -3.41 -5.80 26.93
N ALA A 247 -2.35 -5.42 26.23
CA ALA A 247 -2.45 -4.60 25.02
C ALA A 247 -3.20 -5.31 23.87
N LEU A 248 -3.00 -6.62 23.72
CA LEU A 248 -3.72 -7.43 22.73
C LEU A 248 -5.22 -7.45 23.02
N HIS A 249 -5.61 -7.64 24.28
CA HIS A 249 -7.01 -7.57 24.69
C HIS A 249 -7.62 -6.19 24.47
N ALA A 250 -6.90 -5.11 24.80
CA ALA A 250 -7.37 -3.74 24.58
C ALA A 250 -7.56 -3.46 23.08
N ALA A 251 -6.58 -3.81 22.25
CA ALA A 251 -6.67 -3.65 20.80
C ALA A 251 -7.80 -4.50 20.18
N ARG A 252 -8.07 -5.68 20.76
CA ARG A 252 -9.21 -6.53 20.36
C ARG A 252 -10.55 -5.84 20.61
N GLN A 253 -10.73 -5.25 21.80
CA GLN A 253 -11.97 -4.54 22.15
C GLN A 253 -12.21 -3.36 21.20
N GLU A 254 -11.19 -2.53 20.95
CA GLU A 254 -11.30 -1.41 20.00
C GLU A 254 -11.65 -1.89 18.58
N TRP A 255 -11.05 -3.01 18.16
CA TRP A 255 -11.32 -3.63 16.86
C TRP A 255 -12.76 -4.19 16.77
N GLU A 256 -13.23 -4.90 17.80
CA GLU A 256 -14.61 -5.42 17.88
C GLU A 256 -15.64 -4.29 17.88
N GLU A 257 -15.41 -3.21 18.64
CA GLU A 257 -16.26 -2.02 18.64
C GLU A 257 -16.32 -1.34 17.27
N THR A 258 -15.18 -1.24 16.59
CA THR A 258 -15.10 -0.68 15.23
C THR A 258 -15.86 -1.56 14.24
N ARG A 259 -15.66 -2.90 14.29
CA ARG A 259 -16.41 -3.86 13.48
C ARG A 259 -17.92 -3.81 13.73
N HIS A 260 -18.36 -3.67 14.98
CA HIS A 260 -19.79 -3.55 15.31
C HIS A 260 -20.41 -2.27 14.74
N ARG A 261 -19.69 -1.15 14.82
CA ARG A 261 -20.12 0.11 14.18
C ARG A 261 -20.21 -0.03 12.67
N GLU A 262 -19.17 -0.57 12.03
CA GLU A 262 -19.15 -0.81 10.58
C GLU A 262 -20.26 -1.76 10.12
N ALA A 263 -20.53 -2.83 10.87
CA ALA A 263 -21.61 -3.77 10.56
C ALA A 263 -23.00 -3.09 10.64
N SER A 264 -23.24 -2.30 11.68
CA SER A 264 -24.49 -1.54 11.84
C SER A 264 -24.67 -0.51 10.71
N GLU A 265 -23.58 0.15 10.31
CA GLU A 265 -23.56 1.06 9.18
C GLU A 265 -23.78 0.36 7.83
N ALA A 266 -23.25 -0.84 7.66
CA ALA A 266 -23.44 -1.65 6.47
C ALA A 266 -24.91 -2.13 6.34
N GLU A 267 -25.56 -2.55 7.42
CA GLU A 267 -26.99 -2.93 7.39
C GLU A 267 -27.90 -1.80 6.88
N MET A 268 -27.51 -0.55 7.14
CA MET A 268 -28.24 0.63 6.66
C MET A 268 -28.05 0.88 5.15
N ARG A 269 -26.96 0.42 4.55
CA ARG A 269 -26.50 0.83 3.21
C ARG A 269 -26.37 -0.31 2.20
N LEU A 270 -26.28 -1.55 2.65
CA LEU A 270 -26.20 -2.72 1.78
C LEU A 270 -27.51 -2.88 1.02
N VAL A 271 -27.38 -3.20 -0.27
CA VAL A 271 -28.50 -3.67 -1.08
C VAL A 271 -29.07 -4.91 -0.39
N LEU A 272 -30.37 -4.88 -0.14
CA LEU A 272 -31.05 -5.99 0.50
C LEU A 272 -30.96 -7.26 -0.38
N PRO A 273 -30.94 -8.45 0.23
CA PRO A 273 -31.07 -9.71 -0.49
C PRO A 273 -32.31 -9.73 -1.41
N VAL A 274 -32.23 -10.45 -2.53
CA VAL A 274 -33.29 -10.53 -3.55
C VAL A 274 -34.60 -11.11 -2.97
N ASP A 275 -34.49 -11.96 -1.96
CA ASP A 275 -35.59 -12.60 -1.22
C ASP A 275 -36.10 -11.76 -0.04
N SER A 276 -35.54 -10.57 0.20
CA SER A 276 -35.99 -9.71 1.28
C SER A 276 -37.42 -9.21 1.03
N PRO A 277 -38.37 -9.42 1.95
CA PRO A 277 -39.77 -8.99 1.78
C PRO A 277 -39.90 -7.46 1.74
N THR A 278 -38.89 -6.73 2.20
CA THR A 278 -38.83 -5.27 2.20
C THR A 278 -37.96 -4.69 1.09
N LEU A 279 -37.45 -5.51 0.15
CA LEU A 279 -36.58 -5.08 -0.94
C LEU A 279 -37.17 -3.88 -1.72
N PHE A 280 -38.46 -3.94 -2.06
CA PHE A 280 -39.18 -2.87 -2.77
C PHE A 280 -39.86 -1.85 -1.85
N ALA A 281 -39.89 -2.12 -0.54
CA ALA A 281 -40.58 -1.28 0.44
C ALA A 281 -39.63 -0.38 1.24
N ARG A 282 -38.32 -0.64 1.20
CA ARG A 282 -37.31 0.16 1.88
C ARG A 282 -37.11 1.48 1.12
N PRO A 283 -37.46 2.65 1.70
CA PRO A 283 -37.12 3.92 1.09
C PRO A 283 -35.60 4.05 1.04
N ASN A 284 -35.04 4.15 -0.16
CA ASN A 284 -33.63 4.46 -0.35
C ASN A 284 -33.47 5.97 -0.12
N SER A 285 -33.10 6.39 1.10
CA SER A 285 -33.04 7.81 1.46
C SER A 285 -31.97 8.59 0.68
N ASP A 286 -31.05 7.90 0.01
CA ASP A 286 -29.77 8.45 -0.46
C ASP A 286 -29.59 8.30 -1.98
N LEU A 287 -30.66 8.52 -2.77
CA LEU A 287 -30.68 8.40 -4.25
C LEU A 287 -29.79 9.40 -5.03
N ALA A 288 -28.96 10.19 -4.35
CA ALA A 288 -28.09 11.17 -4.99
C ALA A 288 -26.64 10.64 -5.04
N GLU A 289 -26.44 9.47 -5.64
CA GLU A 289 -25.12 8.82 -5.79
C GLU A 289 -24.20 9.53 -6.80
N GLU A 290 -24.72 10.45 -7.63
CA GLU A 290 -23.95 11.07 -8.73
C GLU A 290 -23.54 12.54 -8.47
N ASP A 291 -23.96 13.17 -7.37
CA ASP A 291 -23.61 14.55 -7.04
C ASP A 291 -22.45 14.62 -6.01
N PRO A 292 -21.25 15.13 -6.37
CA PRO A 292 -20.13 15.31 -5.45
C PRO A 292 -20.39 16.28 -4.28
N GLY A 293 -21.46 17.06 -4.34
CA GLY A 293 -21.93 17.92 -3.25
C GLY A 293 -22.73 17.19 -2.18
N VAL A 294 -23.17 15.96 -2.44
CA VAL A 294 -23.81 15.08 -1.46
C VAL A 294 -22.70 14.54 -0.59
N HIS A 295 -22.51 15.22 0.55
CA HIS A 295 -21.59 14.91 1.64
C HIS A 295 -20.57 13.81 1.34
N ALA A 296 -19.29 14.17 1.21
CA ALA A 296 -18.17 13.23 1.10
C ALA A 296 -18.17 12.11 2.17
N SER A 297 -18.94 12.24 3.26
CA SER A 297 -19.21 11.16 4.21
C SER A 297 -20.08 10.04 3.63
N LEU A 298 -21.00 10.27 2.70
CA LEU A 298 -21.94 9.26 2.19
C LEU A 298 -21.29 8.33 1.14
N GLN A 299 -20.51 8.89 0.21
CA GLN A 299 -19.80 8.12 -0.82
C GLN A 299 -18.54 7.42 -0.28
N ALA A 300 -17.92 7.94 0.78
CA ALA A 300 -16.75 7.35 1.41
C ALA A 300 -17.05 6.11 2.29
N LEU A 301 -18.33 5.79 2.53
CA LEU A 301 -18.72 4.72 3.45
C LEU A 301 -18.99 3.36 2.79
N THR A 302 -18.97 3.27 1.46
CA THR A 302 -19.10 1.98 0.74
C THR A 302 -17.76 1.26 0.53
N ARG A 303 -16.63 1.93 0.84
CA ARG A 303 -15.31 1.31 1.01
C ARG A 303 -14.85 1.55 2.44
N ILE A 304 -14.42 0.49 3.13
CA ILE A 304 -13.73 0.61 4.41
C ILE A 304 -12.35 1.24 4.10
N GLY A 305 -12.27 2.57 4.20
CA GLY A 305 -11.08 3.38 3.87
C GLY A 305 -11.43 4.73 3.25
N GLY A 306 -10.80 5.82 3.74
CA GLY A 306 -11.08 7.18 3.27
C GLY A 306 -10.82 7.38 1.77
N GLN A 307 -11.72 8.10 1.09
CA GLN A 307 -11.56 8.42 -0.34
C GLN A 307 -10.37 9.36 -0.58
N GLY A 308 -9.59 9.05 -1.62
CA GLY A 308 -8.53 9.92 -2.11
C GLY A 308 -9.06 11.02 -3.05
N VAL A 309 -8.25 12.06 -3.24
CA VAL A 309 -8.47 13.11 -4.25
C VAL A 309 -7.46 12.94 -5.38
N THR A 310 -7.91 13.12 -6.63
CA THR A 310 -7.05 13.13 -7.82
C THR A 310 -6.57 14.54 -8.09
N LEU A 311 -5.26 14.77 -7.94
CA LEU A 311 -4.63 16.05 -8.25
C LEU A 311 -4.01 16.01 -9.64
N ILE A 312 -4.26 17.02 -10.47
CA ILE A 312 -3.50 17.29 -11.69
C ILE A 312 -2.42 18.29 -11.32
N CYS A 313 -1.17 17.85 -11.38
CA CYS A 313 -0.01 18.67 -11.07
C CYS A 313 0.35 19.53 -12.27
N VAL A 314 0.35 20.86 -12.10
CA VAL A 314 0.76 21.82 -13.11
C VAL A 314 1.73 22.85 -12.53
N HIS A 315 2.59 23.42 -13.36
CA HIS A 315 3.64 24.35 -12.95
C HIS A 315 3.32 25.76 -13.44
N GLN A 316 3.47 26.75 -12.57
CA GLN A 316 3.20 28.15 -12.91
C GLN A 316 4.50 28.95 -12.97
N ARG A 317 4.69 29.67 -14.08
CA ARG A 317 5.85 30.54 -14.36
C ARG A 317 5.42 31.75 -15.16
N ASP A 318 5.84 32.94 -14.73
CA ASP A 318 5.59 34.20 -15.43
C ASP A 318 4.12 34.41 -15.84
N GLY A 319 3.18 33.99 -14.99
CA GLY A 319 1.74 34.07 -15.22
C GLY A 319 1.16 33.01 -16.17
N SER A 320 1.99 32.16 -16.76
CA SER A 320 1.59 31.03 -17.63
C SER A 320 1.63 29.70 -16.89
N THR A 321 0.82 28.74 -17.35
CA THR A 321 0.74 27.39 -16.78
C THR A 321 1.37 26.37 -17.73
N TYR A 322 2.09 25.40 -17.18
CA TYR A 322 2.83 24.38 -17.89
C TYR A 322 2.57 22.99 -17.30
N LEU A 323 2.66 21.95 -18.13
CA LEU A 323 2.54 20.56 -17.68
C LEU A 323 3.86 20.00 -17.12
N ASP A 324 4.98 20.59 -17.52
CA ASP A 324 6.31 20.13 -17.15
C ASP A 324 7.05 21.15 -16.25
N MET A 325 8.05 20.65 -15.52
CA MET A 325 8.88 21.50 -14.66
C MET A 325 9.88 22.37 -15.42
N ALA A 326 10.16 22.12 -16.71
CA ALA A 326 11.07 22.95 -17.49
C ALA A 326 10.34 24.15 -18.14
N GLY A 327 9.01 24.15 -18.18
CA GLY A 327 8.21 25.22 -18.76
C GLY A 327 8.18 25.16 -20.29
N LEU A 328 8.24 23.96 -20.85
CA LEU A 328 8.30 23.72 -22.30
C LEU A 328 6.92 23.45 -22.91
N GLU A 329 5.97 22.96 -22.12
CA GLU A 329 4.64 22.54 -22.54
C GLU A 329 3.57 23.44 -21.91
N PRO A 330 3.28 24.62 -22.50
CA PRO A 330 2.25 25.51 -22.00
C PRO A 330 0.85 24.89 -22.17
N VAL A 331 -0.02 25.13 -21.19
CA VAL A 331 -1.39 24.61 -21.17
C VAL A 331 -2.41 25.71 -20.87
N ASP A 332 -3.47 25.74 -21.67
CA ASP A 332 -4.67 26.52 -21.38
C ASP A 332 -5.67 25.67 -20.59
N LEU A 333 -5.94 26.08 -19.34
CA LEU A 333 -6.90 25.42 -18.45
C LEU A 333 -8.31 26.03 -18.52
N ALA A 334 -8.49 27.14 -19.24
CA ALA A 334 -9.78 27.80 -19.41
C ALA A 334 -10.57 27.21 -20.59
N GLY A 335 -9.89 26.77 -21.65
CA GLY A 335 -10.48 26.10 -22.81
C GLY A 335 -11.03 24.71 -22.50
N GLN A 336 -11.93 24.22 -23.37
CA GLN A 336 -12.42 22.85 -23.31
C GLN A 336 -11.32 21.88 -23.75
N PRO A 337 -10.88 20.94 -22.91
CA PRO A 337 -9.78 20.05 -23.26
C PRO A 337 -10.21 19.07 -24.35
N ASP A 338 -9.38 18.93 -25.38
CA ASP A 338 -9.52 17.88 -26.38
C ASP A 338 -8.97 16.54 -25.84
N SER A 339 -8.99 15.49 -26.67
CA SER A 339 -8.52 14.16 -26.26
C SER A 339 -7.02 14.11 -25.96
N HIS A 340 -6.20 14.92 -26.64
CA HIS A 340 -4.74 14.94 -26.43
C HIS A 340 -4.43 15.63 -25.11
N LEU A 341 -4.93 16.85 -24.92
CA LEU A 341 -4.75 17.60 -23.69
C LEU A 341 -5.32 16.85 -22.47
N THR A 342 -6.45 16.16 -22.64
CA THR A 342 -6.99 15.29 -21.59
C THR A 342 -6.01 14.18 -21.20
N ALA A 343 -5.38 13.53 -22.18
CA ALA A 343 -4.40 12.48 -21.91
C ALA A 343 -3.15 13.04 -21.21
N ASP A 344 -2.68 14.23 -21.60
CA ASP A 344 -1.52 14.88 -21.00
C ASP A 344 -1.80 15.32 -19.56
N LEU A 345 -2.95 15.95 -19.31
CA LEU A 345 -3.40 16.30 -17.96
C LEU A 345 -3.51 15.06 -17.05
N MET A 346 -4.11 13.99 -17.56
CA MET A 346 -4.21 12.73 -16.80
C MET A 346 -2.84 12.09 -16.56
N SER A 347 -1.89 12.28 -17.48
CA SER A 347 -0.51 11.81 -17.32
C SER A 347 0.22 12.51 -16.17
N CYS A 348 -0.16 13.76 -15.87
CA CYS A 348 0.29 14.53 -14.71
C CYS A 348 -0.54 14.28 -13.43
N SER A 349 -1.48 13.32 -13.44
CA SER A 349 -2.34 13.07 -12.29
C SER A 349 -1.66 12.26 -11.18
N VAL A 350 -1.99 12.59 -9.93
CA VAL A 350 -1.54 11.92 -8.72
C VAL A 350 -2.72 11.67 -7.79
N GLN A 351 -2.87 10.44 -7.27
CA GLN A 351 -3.87 10.12 -6.25
C GLN A 351 -3.31 10.39 -4.85
N VAL A 352 -4.10 11.07 -4.00
CA VAL A 352 -3.69 11.42 -2.64
C VAL A 352 -4.79 11.11 -1.64
N SER A 353 -4.47 10.33 -0.60
CA SER A 353 -5.39 9.96 0.49
C SER A 353 -5.16 10.74 1.79
N HIS A 354 -4.23 11.69 1.81
CA HIS A 354 -3.92 12.46 3.02
C HIS A 354 -5.12 13.32 3.44
N ARG A 355 -5.67 13.06 4.63
CA ARG A 355 -6.94 13.65 5.13
C ARG A 355 -7.04 15.17 4.94
N ALA A 356 -6.00 15.92 5.30
CA ALA A 356 -6.01 17.38 5.17
C ALA A 356 -6.10 17.85 3.70
N LEU A 357 -5.45 17.14 2.77
CA LEU A 357 -5.47 17.47 1.35
C LEU A 357 -6.80 17.05 0.73
N VAL A 358 -7.33 15.88 1.10
CA VAL A 358 -8.66 15.43 0.68
C VAL A 358 -9.71 16.47 1.08
N HIS A 359 -9.65 16.99 2.31
CA HIS A 359 -10.55 18.05 2.75
C HIS A 359 -10.37 19.37 1.97
N ALA A 360 -9.12 19.84 1.85
CA ALA A 360 -8.81 21.12 1.20
C ALA A 360 -9.12 21.12 -0.30
N PHE A 361 -8.72 20.08 -1.03
CA PHE A 361 -8.95 19.98 -2.47
C PHE A 361 -10.34 19.40 -2.80
N GLY A 362 -10.92 18.55 -1.95
CA GLY A 362 -12.24 17.98 -2.18
C GLY A 362 -13.34 19.05 -2.31
N THR A 363 -13.22 20.11 -1.49
CA THR A 363 -14.14 21.27 -1.51
C THR A 363 -13.84 22.28 -2.61
N ALA A 364 -12.65 22.24 -3.22
CA ALA A 364 -12.29 23.14 -4.32
C ALA A 364 -13.08 22.78 -5.59
N ALA A 365 -13.55 23.78 -6.33
CA ALA A 365 -14.17 23.55 -7.63
C ALA A 365 -13.10 23.23 -8.69
N PRO A 366 -13.32 22.26 -9.59
CA PRO A 366 -12.46 22.10 -10.75
C PRO A 366 -12.61 23.32 -11.70
N PRO A 367 -11.66 23.52 -12.63
CA PRO A 367 -11.79 24.49 -13.72
C PRO A 367 -13.15 24.42 -14.40
N GLY A 368 -13.66 25.57 -14.85
CA GLY A 368 -15.00 25.67 -15.46
C GLY A 368 -15.21 24.69 -16.61
N ALA A 369 -14.22 24.58 -17.50
CA ALA A 369 -14.21 23.65 -18.62
C ALA A 369 -14.27 22.17 -18.22
N TRP A 370 -13.79 21.81 -17.03
CA TRP A 370 -13.69 20.42 -16.58
C TRP A 370 -14.98 19.93 -15.93
N ARG A 371 -15.85 20.82 -15.45
CA ARG A 371 -17.07 20.45 -14.69
C ARG A 371 -17.99 19.49 -15.43
N ARG A 372 -18.06 19.60 -16.76
CA ARG A 372 -18.86 18.72 -17.63
C ARG A 372 -18.02 17.65 -18.33
N HIS A 373 -16.71 17.64 -18.12
CA HIS A 373 -15.79 16.71 -18.76
C HIS A 373 -15.80 15.36 -18.02
N SER A 374 -16.03 14.26 -18.75
CA SER A 374 -16.24 12.94 -18.16
C SER A 374 -15.05 12.44 -17.33
N LEU A 375 -13.81 12.76 -17.74
CA LEU A 375 -12.60 12.29 -17.05
C LEU A 375 -12.03 13.29 -16.05
N LEU A 376 -12.36 14.58 -16.16
CA LEU A 376 -11.68 15.65 -15.40
C LEU A 376 -12.57 16.29 -14.33
N ARG A 377 -13.89 16.07 -14.35
CA ARG A 377 -14.85 16.70 -13.41
C ARG A 377 -14.57 16.41 -11.93
N HIS A 378 -13.91 15.30 -11.61
CA HIS A 378 -13.54 14.93 -10.23
C HIS A 378 -12.06 15.20 -9.91
N CYS A 379 -11.28 15.66 -10.88
CA CYS A 379 -9.90 16.06 -10.66
C CYS A 379 -9.82 17.46 -10.03
N ARG A 380 -8.71 17.75 -9.35
CA ARG A 380 -8.42 19.04 -8.74
C ARG A 380 -7.06 19.53 -9.19
N LEU A 381 -6.89 20.82 -9.37
CA LEU A 381 -5.59 21.39 -9.77
C LEU A 381 -4.69 21.56 -8.55
N ALA A 382 -3.45 21.10 -8.66
CA ALA A 382 -2.37 21.46 -7.77
C ALA A 382 -1.36 22.29 -8.56
N MET A 383 -1.35 23.60 -8.30
CA MET A 383 -0.48 24.56 -8.98
C MET A 383 0.82 24.74 -8.20
N PHE A 384 1.95 24.44 -8.83
CA PHE A 384 3.28 24.57 -8.26
C PHE A 384 3.96 25.85 -8.77
N GLU A 385 4.10 26.83 -7.87
CA GLU A 385 4.86 28.05 -8.10
C GLU A 385 6.26 27.88 -7.50
N GLN A 386 7.31 28.10 -8.29
CA GLN A 386 8.70 27.86 -7.87
C GLN A 386 8.94 26.46 -7.26
N GLY A 387 8.18 25.46 -7.73
CA GLY A 387 8.27 24.07 -7.25
C GLY A 387 7.47 23.75 -5.98
N VAL A 388 6.71 24.71 -5.45
CA VAL A 388 5.90 24.54 -4.23
C VAL A 388 4.43 24.84 -4.53
N CYS A 389 3.54 23.97 -4.05
CA CYS A 389 2.11 24.20 -4.02
C CYS A 389 1.65 24.33 -2.56
N ARG A 390 1.18 25.51 -2.14
CA ARG A 390 0.62 25.70 -0.79
C ARG A 390 -0.81 25.20 -0.78
N VAL A 391 -1.14 24.33 0.18
CA VAL A 391 -2.49 23.76 0.28
C VAL A 391 -3.42 24.77 0.96
N PRO A 392 -4.50 25.24 0.30
CA PRO A 392 -5.38 26.27 0.84
C PRO A 392 -5.93 25.92 2.22
N ASN A 393 -5.99 26.89 3.13
CA ASN A 393 -6.56 26.74 4.49
C ASN A 393 -5.92 25.62 5.33
N THR A 394 -4.69 25.23 5.01
CA THR A 394 -3.94 24.26 5.83
C THR A 394 -2.50 24.70 6.01
N ARG A 395 -1.82 24.04 6.95
CA ARG A 395 -0.39 24.20 7.23
C ARG A 395 0.49 23.25 6.42
N TYR A 396 -0.02 22.75 5.30
CA TYR A 396 0.71 21.81 4.44
C TYR A 396 1.14 22.48 3.14
N ARG A 397 2.34 22.11 2.69
CA ARG A 397 2.87 22.42 1.37
C ARG A 397 3.18 21.13 0.63
N LEU A 398 3.01 21.16 -0.69
CA LEU A 398 3.37 20.08 -1.59
C LEU A 398 4.60 20.48 -2.38
N THR A 399 5.51 19.55 -2.55
CA THR A 399 6.58 19.65 -3.54
C THR A 399 6.52 18.43 -4.45
N LEU A 400 6.91 18.61 -5.70
CA LEU A 400 6.93 17.55 -6.70
C LEU A 400 8.35 17.43 -7.24
N SER A 401 8.94 16.23 -7.20
CA SER A 401 10.26 15.97 -7.78
C SER A 401 10.32 14.64 -8.52
N PRO A 402 11.17 14.50 -9.55
CA PRO A 402 11.34 13.23 -10.26
C PRO A 402 11.85 12.10 -9.36
N GLN A 403 12.56 12.42 -8.28
CA GLN A 403 13.18 11.45 -7.38
C GLN A 403 12.22 10.96 -6.28
N LEU A 404 11.35 11.84 -5.76
CA LEU A 404 10.49 11.54 -4.60
C LEU A 404 9.00 11.51 -4.94
N GLY A 405 8.62 11.93 -6.14
CA GLY A 405 7.23 12.17 -6.50
C GLY A 405 6.65 13.33 -5.68
N LEU A 406 5.36 13.24 -5.35
CA LEU A 406 4.66 14.23 -4.54
C LEU A 406 5.02 14.04 -3.05
N VAL A 407 5.67 15.03 -2.47
CA VAL A 407 6.02 15.11 -1.05
C VAL A 407 5.04 16.06 -0.35
N ILE A 408 4.55 15.64 0.81
CA ILE A 408 3.68 16.44 1.67
C ILE A 408 4.51 16.84 2.89
N ALA A 409 4.74 18.13 3.08
CA ALA A 409 5.44 18.66 4.24
C ALA A 409 4.54 19.65 4.98
N ARG A 410 4.77 19.79 6.29
CA ARG A 410 4.14 20.82 7.10
C ARG A 410 5.02 22.08 7.07
N ASP A 411 4.42 23.25 6.90
CA ASP A 411 5.14 24.50 7.04
C ASP A 411 5.58 24.66 8.50
N SER A 412 6.89 24.86 8.71
CA SER A 412 7.50 25.08 10.03
C SER A 412 7.10 26.43 10.64
N ASP A 413 6.54 27.34 9.84
CA ASP A 413 6.31 28.74 10.19
C ASP A 413 4.81 29.09 10.18
N VAL A 414 4.04 28.50 11.09
CA VAL A 414 2.88 29.16 11.72
C VAL A 414 2.75 28.58 13.13
N SER A 415 3.42 29.24 14.07
CA SER A 415 3.23 29.04 15.52
C SER A 415 1.97 29.78 15.96
#